data_AF-A0A1Y5SDL8-F1
#
_entry.id   AF-A0A1Y5SDL8-F1
#
_cell.length_a   1.000
_cell.length_b   1.000
_cell.length_c   1.000
_cell.angle_alpha   90.00
_cell.angle_beta   90.00
_cell.angle_gamma   90.00
#
_symmetry.space_group_name_H-M   'P 1'
#
loop_
_entity.id
_entity.type
_entity.pdbx_description
1 polymer ?
#
loop_
_entity_poly.entity_id
_entity_poly.type
_entity_poly.pdbx_seq_one_letter_code
_entity_poly.pdbx_strand_id
1 'polypeptide(L)'
;MMQAALIALAAKLGASAVEKILTRKLGPATGELVADVIRSIASAAGTTPEQLPTVLRDDPMRVENAILDVESEAPEKLALYAQGLAYQLEIAKQEATGPLWTWAWRPAGMYGLGALWFWNVVFLHILNAAFKIALPPTPFDVLLQLTAAYMALYMGGHTVKDVAGKWLETRK
;
A
#
# COMPACT_ATOMS: atom_id res chain seq x y z
N MET A 1 -22.30 -9.24 -6.44
CA MET A 1 -23.66 -9.66 -6.01
C MET A 1 -23.73 -9.92 -4.50
N MET A 2 -22.80 -10.68 -3.90
CA MET A 2 -22.75 -10.90 -2.43
C MET A 2 -22.75 -9.61 -1.60
N GLN A 3 -21.88 -8.64 -1.93
CA GLN A 3 -21.77 -7.39 -1.18
C GLN A 3 -23.08 -6.59 -1.15
N ALA A 4 -23.82 -6.53 -2.26
CA ALA A 4 -25.11 -5.86 -2.31
C ALA A 4 -26.16 -6.54 -1.42
N ALA A 5 -26.12 -7.87 -1.34
CA ALA A 5 -27.00 -8.63 -0.44
C ALA A 5 -26.66 -8.38 1.04
N LEU A 6 -25.37 -8.32 1.39
CA LEU A 6 -24.92 -7.97 2.75
C LEU A 6 -25.25 -6.52 3.12
N ILE A 7 -25.14 -5.58 2.19
CA ILE A 7 -25.57 -4.18 2.40
C ILE A 7 -27.06 -4.10 2.70
N ALA A 8 -27.89 -4.75 1.86
CA ALA A 8 -29.34 -4.77 2.07
C ALA A 8 -29.73 -5.44 3.39
N LEU A 9 -29.01 -6.49 3.78
CA LEU A 9 -29.23 -7.20 5.04
C LEU A 9 -28.81 -6.35 6.25
N ALA A 10 -27.65 -5.70 6.19
CA ALA A 10 -27.18 -4.78 7.23
C ALA A 10 -28.15 -3.61 7.43
N ALA A 11 -28.66 -3.02 6.34
CA ALA A 11 -29.66 -1.96 6.38
C ALA A 11 -30.97 -2.44 7.05
N LYS A 12 -31.44 -3.65 6.70
CA LYS A 12 -32.64 -4.27 7.30
C LYS A 12 -32.48 -4.48 8.82
N LEU A 13 -31.27 -4.84 9.27
CA LEU A 13 -30.97 -5.11 10.67
C LEU A 13 -30.63 -3.85 11.49
N GLY A 14 -30.51 -2.68 10.84
CA GLY A 14 -30.07 -1.45 11.50
C GLY A 14 -28.56 -1.43 11.83
N ALA A 15 -27.77 -2.31 11.20
CA ALA A 15 -26.32 -2.39 11.36
C ALA A 15 -25.62 -1.27 10.57
N SER A 16 -25.73 -0.06 11.09
CA SER A 16 -25.37 1.19 10.42
C SER A 16 -23.87 1.36 10.16
N ALA A 17 -23.00 0.83 11.01
CA ALA A 17 -21.55 0.90 10.83
C ALA A 17 -21.09 -0.06 9.73
N VAL A 18 -21.57 -1.31 9.78
CA VAL A 18 -21.33 -2.33 8.75
C VAL A 18 -21.86 -1.87 7.40
N GLU A 19 -23.10 -1.35 7.35
CA GLU A 19 -23.69 -0.82 6.11
C GLU A 19 -22.83 0.31 5.50
N LYS A 20 -22.41 1.28 6.33
CA LYS A 20 -21.54 2.39 5.88
C LYS A 20 -20.21 1.91 5.34
N ILE A 21 -19.59 0.90 5.96
CA ILE A 21 -18.32 0.33 5.50
C ILE A 21 -18.53 -0.36 4.15
N LEU A 22 -19.51 -1.25 4.06
CA LEU A 22 -19.77 -2.04 2.86
C LEU A 22 -20.22 -1.18 1.66
N THR A 23 -20.84 -0.02 1.91
CA THR A 23 -21.33 0.91 0.87
C THR A 23 -20.22 1.82 0.31
N ARG A 24 -19.14 2.06 1.05
CA ARG A 24 -18.03 2.91 0.54
C ARG A 24 -17.43 2.27 -0.71
N LYS A 25 -17.36 3.04 -1.79
CA LYS A 25 -16.77 2.59 -3.06
C LYS A 25 -15.30 2.19 -2.84
N LEU A 26 -14.91 1.10 -3.49
CA LEU A 26 -13.56 0.56 -3.49
C LEU A 26 -12.58 1.55 -4.16
N GLY A 27 -11.98 2.43 -3.36
CA GLY A 27 -10.64 2.95 -3.65
C GLY A 27 -9.58 2.00 -3.07
N PRO A 28 -8.31 2.02 -3.53
CA PRO A 28 -7.27 1.11 -3.05
C PRO A 28 -7.10 1.13 -1.52
N ALA A 29 -7.33 2.28 -0.87
CA ALA A 29 -7.29 2.40 0.60
C ALA A 29 -8.54 1.83 1.30
N THR A 30 -9.72 1.89 0.67
CA THR A 30 -11.00 1.50 1.31
C THR A 30 -11.35 0.03 1.10
N GLY A 31 -10.71 -0.63 0.14
CA GLY A 31 -10.94 -2.04 -0.16
C GLY A 31 -10.49 -3.00 0.94
N GLU A 32 -9.43 -2.67 1.67
CA GLU A 32 -8.92 -3.50 2.76
C GLU A 32 -9.91 -3.55 3.94
N LEU A 33 -10.46 -2.40 4.33
CA LEU A 33 -11.45 -2.32 5.42
C LEU A 33 -12.75 -3.09 5.07
N VAL A 34 -13.21 -3.01 3.82
CA VAL A 34 -14.37 -3.79 3.34
C VAL A 34 -14.08 -5.29 3.39
N ALA A 35 -12.91 -5.72 2.90
CA ALA A 35 -12.52 -7.11 2.95
C ALA A 35 -12.42 -7.63 4.39
N ASP A 36 -11.95 -6.79 5.32
CA ASP A 36 -11.81 -7.16 6.72
C ASP A 36 -13.15 -7.32 7.44
N VAL A 37 -14.13 -6.46 7.14
CA VAL A 37 -15.51 -6.62 7.63
C VAL A 37 -16.14 -7.88 7.06
N ILE A 38 -15.95 -8.19 5.77
CA ILE A 38 -16.46 -9.42 5.16
C ILE A 38 -15.85 -10.67 5.83
N ARG A 39 -14.53 -10.65 6.12
CA ARG A 39 -13.87 -11.72 6.88
C ARG A 39 -14.39 -11.83 8.30
N SER A 40 -14.62 -10.71 8.98
CA SER A 40 -15.17 -10.70 10.35
C SER A 40 -16.57 -11.31 10.36
N ILE A 41 -17.43 -10.96 9.39
CA ILE A 41 -18.78 -11.53 9.25
C ILE A 41 -18.70 -13.04 8.96
N ALA A 42 -17.79 -13.46 8.07
CA ALA A 42 -17.59 -14.87 7.77
C ALA A 42 -17.14 -15.66 9.02
N SER A 43 -16.19 -15.11 9.78
CA SER A 43 -15.67 -15.72 11.00
C SER A 43 -16.75 -15.82 12.08
N ALA A 44 -17.54 -14.76 12.31
CA ALA A 44 -18.67 -14.78 13.24
C ALA A 44 -19.76 -15.77 12.81
N ALA A 45 -19.99 -15.88 11.50
CA ALA A 45 -20.84 -16.92 10.93
C ALA A 45 -20.16 -18.30 10.91
N GLY A 46 -18.94 -18.48 11.41
CA GLY A 46 -18.22 -19.77 11.43
C GLY A 46 -17.99 -20.37 10.05
N THR A 47 -17.72 -19.52 9.05
CA THR A 47 -17.52 -19.90 7.64
C THR A 47 -16.39 -19.09 6.99
N THR A 48 -16.16 -19.31 5.70
CA THR A 48 -15.20 -18.54 4.90
C THR A 48 -15.91 -17.45 4.08
N PRO A 49 -15.22 -16.35 3.71
CA PRO A 49 -15.78 -15.31 2.86
C PRO A 49 -16.39 -15.82 1.55
N GLU A 50 -15.82 -16.89 1.00
CA GLU A 50 -16.25 -17.53 -0.25
C GLU A 50 -17.54 -18.33 -0.06
N GLN A 51 -17.77 -18.87 1.14
CA GLN A 51 -18.94 -19.69 1.49
C GLN A 51 -20.10 -18.85 2.06
N LEU A 52 -19.87 -17.60 2.44
CA LEU A 52 -20.90 -16.67 2.92
C LEU A 52 -22.16 -16.61 2.01
N PRO A 53 -22.07 -16.58 0.67
CA PRO A 53 -23.26 -16.59 -0.19
C PRO A 53 -24.11 -17.85 -0.05
N THR A 54 -23.48 -18.99 0.20
CA THR A 54 -24.15 -20.28 0.38
C THR A 54 -24.83 -20.30 1.75
N VAL A 55 -24.11 -19.91 2.81
CA VAL A 55 -24.68 -19.81 4.16
C VAL A 55 -25.84 -18.81 4.21
N LEU A 56 -25.73 -17.68 3.51
CA LEU A 56 -26.79 -16.68 3.43
C LEU A 56 -28.08 -17.22 2.77
N ARG A 57 -27.97 -18.22 1.88
CA ARG A 57 -29.14 -18.87 1.26
C ARG A 57 -29.73 -19.96 2.14
N ASP A 58 -28.86 -20.76 2.76
CA ASP A 58 -29.26 -21.96 3.48
C ASP A 58 -29.68 -21.66 4.92
N ASP A 59 -29.04 -20.67 5.56
CA ASP A 59 -29.31 -20.21 6.92
C ASP A 59 -29.11 -18.69 7.05
N PRO A 60 -30.09 -17.88 6.63
CA PRO A 60 -30.01 -16.43 6.68
C PRO A 60 -29.83 -15.89 8.10
N MET A 61 -30.47 -16.51 9.10
CA MET A 61 -30.40 -16.08 10.50
C MET A 61 -28.97 -16.10 11.04
N ARG A 62 -28.19 -17.10 10.64
CA ARG A 62 -26.77 -17.18 11.03
C ARG A 62 -25.96 -16.00 10.53
N VAL A 63 -26.22 -15.54 9.31
CA VAL A 63 -25.55 -14.35 8.74
C VAL A 63 -26.09 -13.06 9.37
N GLU A 64 -27.38 -13.00 9.69
CA GLU A 64 -27.99 -11.85 10.39
C GLU A 64 -27.35 -11.66 11.77
N ASN A 65 -27.22 -12.72 12.57
CA ASN A 65 -26.54 -12.67 13.88
C ASN A 65 -25.07 -12.28 13.75
N ALA A 66 -24.36 -12.85 12.78
CA ALA A 66 -22.96 -12.50 12.53
C ALA A 66 -22.77 -11.01 12.15
N ILE A 67 -23.71 -10.42 11.41
CA ILE A 67 -23.69 -8.98 11.11
C ILE A 67 -23.89 -8.16 12.39
N LEU A 68 -24.78 -8.55 13.28
CA LEU A 68 -25.02 -7.86 14.55
C LEU A 68 -23.82 -7.95 15.49
N ASP A 69 -23.16 -9.11 15.55
CA ASP A 69 -21.94 -9.31 16.32
C ASP A 69 -20.83 -8.37 15.82
N VAL A 70 -20.62 -8.34 14.50
CA VAL A 70 -19.62 -7.46 13.88
C VAL A 70 -19.99 -5.98 14.01
N GLU A 71 -21.26 -5.62 13.98
CA GLU A 71 -21.74 -4.24 14.20
C GLU A 71 -21.33 -3.73 15.59
N SER A 72 -21.27 -4.59 16.60
CA SER A 72 -20.83 -4.19 17.94
C SER A 72 -19.34 -3.81 18.01
N GLU A 73 -18.50 -4.45 17.19
CA GLU A 73 -17.05 -4.20 17.11
C GLU A 73 -16.67 -3.16 16.04
N ALA A 74 -17.54 -2.94 15.06
CA ALA A 74 -17.28 -2.09 13.91
C ALA A 74 -16.91 -0.63 14.27
N PRO A 75 -17.52 0.03 15.29
CA PRO A 75 -17.15 1.39 15.68
C PRO A 75 -15.70 1.54 16.13
N GLU A 76 -15.15 0.56 16.84
CA GLU A 76 -13.76 0.59 17.30
C GLU A 76 -12.79 0.41 16.12
N LYS A 77 -13.06 -0.56 15.24
CA LYS A 77 -12.28 -0.77 14.01
C LYS A 77 -12.30 0.47 13.11
N LEU A 78 -13.45 1.13 12.99
CA LEU A 78 -13.61 2.40 12.28
C LEU A 78 -12.79 3.53 12.91
N ALA A 79 -12.80 3.63 14.24
CA ALA A 79 -12.02 4.64 14.96
C ALA A 79 -10.52 4.44 14.75
N LEU A 80 -10.02 3.21 14.82
CA LEU A 80 -8.62 2.87 14.53
C LEU A 80 -8.24 3.21 13.09
N TYR A 81 -9.07 2.82 12.12
CA TYR A 81 -8.84 3.15 10.71
C TYR A 81 -8.84 4.68 10.47
N ALA A 82 -9.78 5.41 11.09
CA ALA A 82 -9.84 6.86 10.99
C ALA A 82 -8.62 7.55 11.61
N GLN A 83 -8.11 7.05 12.75
CA GLN A 83 -6.86 7.52 13.35
C GLN A 83 -5.66 7.29 12.41
N GLY A 84 -5.56 6.10 11.80
CA GLY A 84 -4.52 5.81 10.81
C GLY A 84 -4.56 6.75 9.62
N LEU A 85 -5.75 7.02 9.09
CA LEU A 85 -5.94 7.96 7.98
C LEU A 85 -5.58 9.40 8.38
N ALA A 86 -5.96 9.82 9.60
CA ALA A 86 -5.61 11.14 10.12
C ALA A 86 -4.09 11.31 10.24
N TYR A 87 -3.38 10.28 10.70
CA TYR A 87 -1.91 10.30 10.78
C TYR A 87 -1.25 10.41 9.40
N GLN A 88 -1.74 9.65 8.40
CA GLN A 88 -1.25 9.77 7.03
C GLN A 88 -1.48 11.16 6.43
N LEU A 89 -2.66 11.74 6.67
CA LEU A 89 -2.97 13.11 6.24
C LEU A 89 -2.08 14.14 6.94
N GLU A 90 -1.77 13.93 8.22
CA GLU A 90 -0.89 14.82 8.97
C GLU A 90 0.55 14.78 8.43
N ILE A 91 1.09 13.59 8.12
CA ILE A 91 2.37 13.46 7.41
C ILE A 91 2.34 14.21 6.08
N ALA A 92 1.29 14.01 5.28
CA ALA A 92 1.16 14.68 3.99
C ALA A 92 1.11 16.21 4.13
N LYS A 93 0.43 16.74 5.16
CA LYS A 93 0.41 18.18 5.47
C LYS A 93 1.76 18.70 5.92
N GLN A 94 2.49 17.93 6.73
CA GLN A 94 3.83 18.29 7.17
C GLN A 94 4.82 18.28 6.00
N GLU A 95 4.69 17.34 5.07
CA GLU A 95 5.48 17.36 3.82
C GLU A 95 5.11 18.54 2.93
N ALA A 96 3.84 18.92 2.84
CA ALA A 96 3.38 20.05 2.03
C ALA A 96 3.79 21.43 2.59
N THR A 97 3.90 21.56 3.91
CA THR A 97 4.22 22.84 4.58
C THR A 97 5.69 22.91 5.05
N GLY A 98 6.42 21.80 5.02
CA GLY A 98 7.81 21.73 5.42
C GLY A 98 8.79 22.39 4.44
N PRO A 99 10.01 22.73 4.89
CA PRO A 99 11.06 23.25 4.01
C PRO A 99 11.36 22.29 2.85
N LEU A 100 11.55 22.81 1.64
CA LEU A 100 11.77 22.00 0.43
C LEU A 100 12.89 20.96 0.59
N TRP A 101 13.96 21.27 1.33
CA TRP A 101 15.09 20.37 1.49
C TRP A 101 14.75 19.07 2.24
N THR A 102 13.67 19.00 3.03
CA THR A 102 13.31 17.80 3.80
C THR A 102 12.70 16.70 2.92
N TRP A 103 12.07 17.08 1.80
CA TRP A 103 11.36 16.16 0.93
C TRP A 103 11.87 16.17 -0.51
N ALA A 104 12.34 17.31 -1.04
CA ALA A 104 12.72 17.46 -2.45
C ALA A 104 13.93 16.61 -2.85
N TRP A 105 14.80 16.25 -1.91
CA TRP A 105 15.95 15.36 -2.17
C TRP A 105 15.52 13.96 -2.63
N ARG A 106 14.32 13.51 -2.25
CA ARG A 106 13.75 12.20 -2.65
C ARG A 106 13.47 12.15 -4.16
N PRO A 107 12.57 12.98 -4.72
CA PRO A 107 12.36 13.01 -6.16
C PRO A 107 13.62 13.46 -6.90
N ALA A 108 14.39 14.43 -6.37
CA ALA A 108 15.62 14.88 -7.01
C ALA A 108 16.67 13.76 -7.13
N GLY A 109 16.85 12.95 -6.08
CA GLY A 109 17.75 11.80 -6.12
C GLY A 109 17.26 10.71 -7.07
N MET A 110 15.97 10.37 -7.05
CA MET A 110 15.38 9.35 -7.93
C MET A 110 15.47 9.74 -9.41
N TYR A 111 15.02 10.95 -9.77
CA TYR A 111 15.09 11.43 -11.15
C TYR A 111 16.52 11.77 -11.56
N GLY A 112 17.35 12.27 -10.64
CA GLY A 112 18.75 12.55 -10.89
C GLY A 112 19.54 11.28 -11.22
N LEU A 113 19.40 10.22 -10.42
CA LEU A 113 19.99 8.92 -10.71
C LEU A 113 19.48 8.35 -12.03
N GLY A 114 18.16 8.40 -12.25
CA GLY A 114 17.56 7.97 -13.52
C GLY A 114 18.14 8.72 -14.72
N ALA A 115 18.31 10.04 -14.61
CA ALA A 115 18.93 10.87 -15.64
C ALA A 115 20.40 10.51 -15.89
N LEU A 116 21.19 10.23 -14.83
CA LEU A 116 22.59 9.83 -14.97
C LEU A 116 22.75 8.45 -15.61
N TRP A 117 21.88 7.49 -15.26
CA TRP A 117 21.82 6.18 -15.90
C TRP A 117 21.40 6.30 -17.37
N PHE A 118 20.34 7.06 -17.64
CA PHE A 118 19.86 7.29 -19.00
C PHE A 118 20.89 8.02 -19.86
N TRP A 119 21.61 8.98 -19.28
CA TRP A 119 22.72 9.66 -19.92
C TRP A 119 23.79 8.66 -20.36
N ASN A 120 24.24 7.80 -19.44
CA ASN A 120 25.32 6.85 -19.70
C ASN A 120 24.94 5.74 -20.68
N VAL A 121 23.72 5.19 -20.56
CA VAL A 121 23.30 4.00 -21.33
C VAL A 121 22.71 4.38 -22.70
N VAL A 122 22.14 5.58 -22.85
CA VAL A 122 21.41 5.96 -24.06
C VAL A 122 22.01 7.20 -24.71
N PHE A 123 21.94 8.36 -24.06
CA PHE A 123 22.31 9.62 -24.71
C PHE A 123 23.77 9.67 -25.14
N LEU A 124 24.69 9.17 -24.32
CA LEU A 124 26.12 9.17 -24.64
C LEU A 124 26.41 8.40 -25.93
N HIS A 125 25.76 7.24 -26.13
CA HIS A 125 25.91 6.45 -27.35
C HIS A 125 25.31 7.15 -28.57
N ILE A 126 24.14 7.79 -28.41
CA ILE A 126 23.51 8.59 -29.48
C ILE A 126 24.43 9.76 -29.88
N LEU A 127 24.96 10.50 -28.92
CA LEU A 127 25.83 11.65 -29.17
C LEU A 127 27.15 11.22 -29.81
N ASN A 128 27.78 10.16 -29.31
CA ASN A 128 29.01 9.62 -29.89
C ASN A 128 28.78 9.17 -31.34
N ALA A 129 27.64 8.53 -31.63
CA ALA A 129 27.29 8.13 -33.00
C ALA A 129 26.99 9.33 -33.91
N ALA A 130 26.20 10.30 -33.44
CA ALA A 130 25.78 11.45 -34.23
C ALA A 130 26.94 12.41 -34.55
N PHE A 131 27.79 12.70 -33.56
CA PHE A 131 28.90 13.63 -33.70
C PHE A 131 30.22 12.96 -34.07
N LYS A 132 30.26 11.62 -34.13
CA LYS A 132 31.48 10.82 -34.35
C LYS A 132 32.58 11.18 -33.36
N ILE A 133 32.20 11.45 -32.13
CA ILE A 133 33.09 11.73 -30.99
C ILE A 133 33.10 10.56 -30.02
N ALA A 134 34.06 10.56 -29.09
CA ALA A 134 34.15 9.57 -28.01
C ALA A 134 34.08 10.27 -26.66
N LEU A 135 32.88 10.71 -26.28
CA LEU A 135 32.64 11.19 -24.91
C LEU A 135 32.82 10.02 -23.95
N PRO A 136 33.63 10.18 -22.89
CA PRO A 136 33.84 9.13 -21.91
C PRO A 136 32.58 8.91 -21.05
N PRO A 137 32.16 7.66 -20.82
CA PRO A 137 31.09 7.39 -19.88
C PRO A 137 31.53 7.65 -18.45
N THR A 138 30.55 7.96 -17.60
CA THR A 138 30.75 7.93 -16.15
C THR A 138 31.06 6.49 -15.74
N PRO A 139 32.05 6.27 -14.86
CA PRO A 139 32.34 4.92 -14.36
C PRO A 139 31.10 4.28 -13.73
N PHE A 140 30.73 3.08 -14.21
CA PHE A 140 29.52 2.38 -13.78
C PHE A 140 29.58 1.95 -12.30
N ASP A 141 30.78 1.69 -11.79
CA ASP A 141 31.03 1.40 -10.38
C ASP A 141 30.65 2.60 -9.49
N VAL A 142 31.00 3.82 -9.89
CA VAL A 142 30.63 5.05 -9.18
C VAL A 142 29.11 5.27 -9.21
N LEU A 143 28.48 5.04 -10.36
CA LEU A 143 27.02 5.10 -10.52
C LEU A 143 26.29 4.09 -9.63
N LEU A 144 26.78 2.86 -9.58
CA LEU A 144 26.25 1.82 -8.71
C LEU A 144 26.43 2.15 -7.24
N GLN A 145 27.60 2.64 -6.83
CA GLN A 145 27.85 3.08 -5.45
C GLN A 145 26.91 4.22 -5.04
N LEU A 146 26.73 5.23 -5.90
CA LEU A 146 25.82 6.34 -5.65
C LEU A 146 24.36 5.86 -5.56
N THR A 147 23.96 4.95 -6.45
CA THR A 147 22.63 4.34 -6.43
C THR A 147 22.41 3.54 -5.13
N ALA A 148 23.39 2.74 -4.72
CA ALA A 148 23.34 1.98 -3.47
C ALA A 148 23.28 2.89 -2.24
N ALA A 149 24.07 3.96 -2.21
CA ALA A 149 24.07 4.95 -1.14
C ALA A 149 22.71 5.68 -1.05
N TYR A 150 22.13 6.07 -2.20
CA TYR A 150 20.80 6.66 -2.24
C TYR A 150 19.73 5.68 -1.77
N MET A 151 19.75 4.43 -2.23
CA MET A 151 18.80 3.40 -1.79
C MET A 151 18.92 3.14 -0.29
N ALA A 152 20.13 3.15 0.26
CA ALA A 152 20.38 3.01 1.69
C ALA A 152 19.80 4.16 2.51
N LEU A 153 19.96 5.40 2.03
CA LEU A 153 19.41 6.59 2.66
C LEU A 153 17.88 6.64 2.53
N TYR A 154 17.35 6.27 1.36
CA TYR A 154 15.93 6.39 1.03
C TYR A 154 15.07 5.28 1.64
N MET A 155 15.52 4.03 1.60
CA MET A 155 14.78 2.88 2.16
C MET A 155 15.09 2.64 3.65
N GLY A 156 16.00 3.43 4.23
CA GLY A 156 16.45 3.32 5.61
C GLY A 156 17.51 2.24 5.82
N GLY A 157 18.38 2.47 6.83
CA GLY A 157 19.48 1.57 7.15
C GLY A 157 19.04 0.17 7.60
N HIS A 158 17.79 -0.03 8.03
CA HIS A 158 17.26 -1.35 8.40
C HIS A 158 17.07 -2.26 7.18
N THR A 159 16.56 -1.73 6.07
CA THR A 159 16.41 -2.48 4.81
C THR A 159 17.76 -2.94 4.27
N VAL A 160 18.78 -2.09 4.37
CA VAL A 160 20.16 -2.43 3.97
C VAL A 160 20.75 -3.52 4.87
N LYS A 161 20.54 -3.40 6.19
CA LYS A 161 21.00 -4.41 7.16
C LYS A 161 20.33 -5.77 6.92
N ASP A 162 19.04 -5.79 6.60
CA ASP A 162 18.30 -7.02 6.35
C ASP A 162 18.75 -7.73 5.06
N VAL A 163 18.97 -6.97 3.98
CA VAL A 163 19.51 -7.52 2.72
C VAL A 163 20.93 -8.05 2.92
N ALA A 164 21.78 -7.29 3.63
CA ALA A 164 23.15 -7.73 3.94
C ALA A 164 23.17 -8.97 4.84
N GLY A 165 22.28 -9.04 5.84
CA GLY A 165 22.13 -10.20 6.73
C GLY A 165 21.75 -11.46 5.96
N LYS A 166 20.73 -11.38 5.10
CA LYS A 166 20.31 -12.51 4.25
C LYS A 166 21.41 -12.96 3.30
N TRP A 167 22.17 -12.02 2.72
CA TRP A 167 23.25 -12.36 1.79
C TRP A 167 24.41 -13.10 2.47
N LEU A 168 24.74 -12.72 3.71
CA LEU A 168 25.75 -13.40 4.54
C LEU A 168 25.29 -14.81 4.97
N GLU A 169 24.00 -15.02 5.21
CA GLU A 169 23.45 -16.35 5.52
C GLU A 169 23.53 -17.30 4.33
N THR A 170 23.22 -16.84 3.11
CA THR A 170 23.37 -17.65 1.88
C THR A 170 24.81 -18.02 1.51
N ARG A 171 25.81 -17.41 2.18
CA ARG A 171 27.24 -17.69 1.95
C ARG A 171 27.87 -18.60 3.02
N LYS A 172 27.10 -19.02 4.03
CA LYS A 172 27.47 -20.09 4.97
C LYS A 172 26.93 -21.43 4.49
#